data_AF-A0A2S2P5I7-F1
#
_entry.id   AF-A0A2S2P5I7-F1
#
_cell.length_a   1.000
_cell.length_b   1.000
_cell.length_c   1.000
_cell.angle_alpha   90.00
_cell.angle_beta   90.00
_cell.angle_gamma   90.00
#
_symmetry.space_group_name_H-M   'P 1'
#
loop_
_entity.id
_entity.type
_entity.pdbx_description
1 polymer ?
#
loop_
_entity_poly.entity_id
_entity_poly.type
_entity_poly.pdbx_seq_one_letter_code
_entity_poly.pdbx_strand_id
1 'polypeptide(L)'
;NIMDTPLNIELNRVMQIVLETIRINRSTTVDVLLDALKLNYPNVNTIHLRYKLNKVIRELKNENVIHEIKKHKIDFGQNVHCWTQNMFLIDLNIIQCLKVLDKLLSEM
;
A
#
# COMPACT_ATOMS: atom_id res chain seq x y z
N ASN A 1 -2.18 13.82 24.91
CA ASN A 1 -1.19 12.83 25.36
C ASN A 1 -1.58 11.46 24.86
N ILE A 2 -1.41 11.24 23.55
CA ILE A 2 -1.61 9.93 22.93
C ILE A 2 -0.29 9.20 23.16
N MET A 3 -0.25 8.26 24.11
CA MET A 3 0.92 7.40 24.25
C MET A 3 1.08 6.61 22.95
N ASP A 4 2.15 6.88 22.21
CA ASP A 4 2.57 6.09 21.06
C ASP A 4 2.90 4.67 21.50
N THR A 5 1.89 3.81 21.45
CA THR A 5 2.10 2.38 21.69
C THR A 5 3.12 1.86 20.67
N PRO A 6 3.99 0.89 21.04
CA PRO A 6 4.95 0.27 20.12
C PRO A 6 4.31 -0.23 18.81
N LEU A 7 3.03 -0.60 18.88
CA LEU A 7 2.20 -1.02 17.76
C LEU A 7 1.96 0.12 16.73
N ASN A 8 1.76 1.36 17.19
CA ASN A 8 1.59 2.52 16.31
C ASN A 8 2.90 2.89 15.61
N ILE A 9 4.02 2.85 16.34
CA ILE A 9 5.36 3.11 15.77
C ILE A 9 5.67 2.10 14.65
N GLU A 10 5.33 0.83 14.88
CA GLU A 10 5.55 -0.22 13.89
C GLU A 10 4.65 -0.06 12.66
N LEU A 11 3.38 0.30 12.84
CA LEU A 11 2.47 0.57 11.73
C LEU A 11 2.88 1.79 10.91
N ASN A 12 3.40 2.84 11.55
CA ASN A 12 3.92 4.03 10.87
C ASN A 12 5.12 3.69 9.97
N ARG A 13 6.03 2.82 10.43
CA ARG A 13 7.15 2.35 9.60
C ARG A 13 6.69 1.53 8.39
N VAL A 14 5.72 0.63 8.58
CA VAL A 14 5.10 -0.11 7.46
C VAL A 14 4.45 0.85 6.46
N MET A 15 3.75 1.88 6.94
CA MET A 15 3.12 2.90 6.12
C MET A 15 4.13 3.70 5.30
N GLN A 16 5.26 4.09 5.88
CA GLN A 16 6.34 4.78 5.17
C GLN A 16 6.90 3.94 4.01
N ILE A 17 7.18 2.65 4.25
CA ILE A 17 7.69 1.73 3.22
C ILE A 17 6.68 1.59 2.07
N VAL A 18 5.40 1.47 2.41
CA VAL A 18 4.32 1.40 1.41
C VAL A 18 4.27 2.68 0.57
N LEU A 19 4.22 3.86 1.20
CA LEU A 19 4.16 5.13 0.48
C LEU A 19 5.38 5.36 -0.42
N GLU A 20 6.59 5.04 0.06
CA GLU A 20 7.82 5.17 -0.71
C GLU A 20 7.83 4.22 -1.92
N THR A 21 7.39 2.98 -1.73
CA THR A 21 7.30 2.00 -2.81
C THR A 21 6.32 2.45 -3.90
N ILE A 22 5.17 3.01 -3.52
CA ILE A 22 4.22 3.53 -4.51
C ILE A 22 4.81 4.79 -5.20
N ARG A 23 5.51 5.66 -4.45
CA ARG A 23 6.14 6.88 -4.99
C ARG A 23 7.15 6.56 -6.10
N ILE A 24 8.01 5.56 -5.88
CA ILE A 24 9.02 5.13 -6.86
C ILE A 24 8.36 4.53 -8.09
N ASN A 25 7.37 3.66 -7.91
CA ASN A 25 6.75 2.92 -9.01
C ASN A 25 5.65 3.68 -9.73
N ARG A 26 5.25 4.86 -9.22
CA ARG A 26 4.07 5.68 -9.59
C ARG A 26 2.74 4.96 -9.37
N SER A 27 2.64 3.71 -9.79
CA SER A 27 1.53 2.81 -9.54
C SER A 27 2.08 1.40 -9.30
N THR A 28 1.56 0.67 -8.32
CA THR A 28 2.15 -0.63 -7.93
C THR A 28 1.09 -1.67 -7.56
N THR A 29 1.49 -2.91 -7.28
CA THR A 29 0.58 -3.98 -6.82
C THR A 29 0.78 -4.32 -5.35
N VAL A 30 -0.24 -4.93 -4.74
CA VAL A 30 -0.16 -5.44 -3.37
C VAL A 30 1.00 -6.43 -3.19
N ASP A 31 1.30 -7.23 -4.21
CA ASP A 31 2.39 -8.20 -4.12
C ASP A 31 3.76 -7.51 -4.15
N VAL A 32 3.95 -6.47 -4.98
CA VAL A 32 5.17 -5.64 -4.96
C VAL A 32 5.35 -4.93 -3.62
N LEU A 33 4.26 -4.41 -3.04
CA LEU A 33 4.30 -3.82 -1.69
C LEU A 33 4.68 -4.84 -0.62
N LEU A 34 4.15 -6.07 -0.72
CA LEU A 34 4.48 -7.15 0.20
C LEU A 34 5.95 -7.57 0.08
N ASP A 35 6.49 -7.61 -1.14
CA ASP A 35 7.90 -7.94 -1.35
C ASP A 35 8.82 -6.84 -0.81
N ALA A 36 8.46 -5.56 -0.96
CA ALA A 36 9.17 -4.45 -0.32
C ALA A 36 9.18 -4.59 1.22
N LEU A 37 8.07 -5.02 1.83
CA LEU A 37 8.02 -5.28 3.26
C LEU A 37 8.90 -6.48 3.68
N LYS A 38 8.92 -7.57 2.91
CA LYS A 38 9.80 -8.71 3.20
C LYS A 38 11.28 -8.34 3.18
N LEU A 39 11.68 -7.44 2.28
CA LEU A 39 13.06 -6.94 2.22
C LEU A 39 13.46 -6.16 3.48
N ASN A 40 12.54 -5.39 4.05
CA ASN A 40 12.78 -4.61 5.27
C ASN A 40 12.59 -5.44 6.56
N TYR A 41 11.81 -6.52 6.49
CA TYR A 41 11.48 -7.39 7.63
C TYR A 41 11.67 -8.88 7.29
N PRO A 42 12.90 -9.32 6.97
CA PRO A 42 13.16 -10.67 6.45
C PRO A 42 12.79 -11.79 7.43
N ASN A 43 12.81 -11.49 8.72
CA ASN A 43 12.52 -12.47 9.79
C ASN A 43 11.05 -12.47 10.23
N VAL A 44 10.20 -11.61 9.66
CA VAL A 44 8.79 -11.52 10.01
C VAL A 44 7.97 -12.42 9.10
N ASN A 45 7.04 -13.18 9.69
CA ASN A 45 6.16 -14.07 8.95
C ASN A 45 5.36 -13.30 7.87
N THR A 46 5.32 -13.85 6.65
CA THR A 46 4.63 -13.26 5.50
C THR A 46 3.13 -13.02 5.76
N ILE A 47 2.46 -13.91 6.49
CA ILE A 47 1.04 -13.74 6.88
C ILE A 47 0.88 -12.49 7.74
N HIS A 48 1.79 -12.28 8.68
CA HIS A 48 1.77 -11.13 9.58
C HIS A 48 2.07 -9.82 8.83
N LEU A 49 3.05 -9.84 7.90
CA LEU A 49 3.33 -8.71 7.01
C LEU A 49 2.13 -8.39 6.11
N ARG A 50 1.46 -9.40 5.55
CA ARG A 50 0.26 -9.23 4.73
C ARG A 50 -0.89 -8.64 5.54
N TYR A 51 -1.07 -9.04 6.80
CA TYR A 51 -2.05 -8.44 7.69
C TYR A 51 -1.77 -6.93 7.92
N LYS A 52 -0.52 -6.58 8.25
CA LYS A 52 -0.09 -5.19 8.45
C LYS A 52 -0.26 -4.35 7.19
N LEU A 53 0.15 -4.89 6.04
CA LEU A 53 -0.03 -4.25 4.74
C LEU A 53 -1.49 -3.95 4.43
N ASN A 54 -2.39 -4.92 4.63
CA ASN A 54 -3.82 -4.73 4.40
C ASN A 54 -4.43 -3.66 5.32
N LYS A 55 -3.95 -3.57 6.57
CA LYS A 55 -4.36 -2.53 7.51
C LYS A 55 -3.92 -1.15 7.01
N VAL A 56 -2.66 -1.00 6.63
CA VAL A 56 -2.11 0.26 6.07
C VAL A 56 -2.82 0.68 4.79
N ILE A 57 -3.05 -0.24 3.84
CA ILE A 57 -3.78 0.06 2.60
C ILE A 57 -5.18 0.56 2.92
N ARG A 58 -5.87 -0.03 3.89
CA ARG A 58 -7.21 0.42 4.30
C ARG A 58 -7.19 1.82 4.88
N GLU A 59 -6.23 2.12 5.75
CA GLU A 59 -6.05 3.46 6.35
C GLU A 59 -5.75 4.50 5.25
N LEU A 60 -4.80 4.23 4.36
CA LEU A 60 -4.46 5.12 3.25
C LEU A 60 -5.63 5.34 2.27
N LYS A 61 -6.47 4.33 2.05
CA LYS A 61 -7.70 4.49 1.25
C LYS A 61 -8.75 5.36 1.96
N ASN A 62 -8.94 5.17 3.27
CA ASN A 62 -9.90 5.97 4.04
C ASN A 62 -9.49 7.46 4.07
N GLU A 63 -8.18 7.72 4.12
CA GLU A 63 -7.61 9.06 4.03
C GLU A 63 -7.53 9.59 2.59
N ASN A 64 -8.03 8.85 1.59
CA ASN A 64 -7.98 9.15 0.15
C ASN A 64 -6.56 9.31 -0.45
N VAL A 65 -5.52 8.89 0.28
CA VAL A 65 -4.12 8.99 -0.14
C VAL A 65 -3.82 8.12 -1.35
N ILE A 66 -4.42 6.94 -1.37
CA ILE A 66 -4.25 5.96 -2.44
C ILE A 66 -5.59 5.56 -3.04
N HIS A 67 -5.56 5.23 -4.34
CA HIS A 67 -6.72 4.70 -5.05
C HIS A 67 -6.46 3.27 -5.49
N GLU A 68 -7.46 2.41 -5.30
CA GLU A 68 -7.45 1.03 -5.80
C GLU A 68 -8.08 1.00 -7.20
N ILE A 69 -7.28 0.66 -8.20
CA ILE A 69 -7.72 0.48 -9.57
C ILE A 69 -7.99 -1.02 -9.77
N LYS A 70 -9.28 -1.38 -9.74
CA LYS A 70 -9.73 -2.74 -10.07
C LYS A 70 -9.79 -2.90 -11.59
N LYS A 71 -8.98 -3.80 -12.15
CA LYS A 71 -9.06 -4.13 -13.57
C LYS A 71 -10.42 -4.71 -13.93
N HIS A 72 -10.96 -4.27 -15.07
CA HIS A 72 -12.14 -4.85 -15.69
C HIS A 72 -11.74 -6.01 -16.61
N LYS A 73 -12.57 -7.05 -16.64
CA LYS A 73 -12.51 -8.08 -17.69
C LYS A 73 -12.80 -7.40 -19.03
N ILE A 74 -11.87 -7.49 -19.99
CA ILE A 74 -12.12 -7.04 -21.36
C ILE A 74 -12.59 -8.25 -22.15
N ASP A 75 -13.88 -8.24 -22.51
CA ASP A 75 -14.50 -9.27 -23.35
C ASP A 75 -14.37 -8.87 -24.83
N PHE A 76 -13.59 -9.63 -25.61
CA PHE A 76 -13.40 -9.39 -27.05
C PHE A 76 -14.44 -10.12 -27.93
N GLY A 77 -15.42 -10.81 -27.33
CA GLY A 77 -16.31 -11.74 -28.03
C GLY A 77 -15.60 -13.04 -28.46
N GLN A 78 -16.36 -14.07 -28.80
CA GLN A 78 -15.87 -15.38 -29.29
C GLN A 78 -15.02 -16.22 -28.29
N ASN A 79 -15.41 -16.31 -27.01
CA ASN A 79 -14.68 -17.08 -25.97
C ASN A 79 -13.20 -16.68 -25.78
N VAL A 80 -12.77 -15.54 -26.32
CA VAL A 80 -11.44 -14.98 -26.09
C VAL A 80 -11.55 -13.91 -25.00
N HIS A 81 -11.10 -14.28 -23.81
CA HIS A 81 -10.96 -13.36 -22.68
C HIS A 81 -9.48 -13.10 -22.46
N CYS A 82 -9.05 -11.84 -22.52
CA CYS A 82 -7.75 -11.47 -21.99
C CYS A 82 -7.97 -11.07 -20.53
N TRP A 83 -7.47 -11.90 -19.61
CA TRP A 83 -7.28 -11.47 -18.24
C TRP A 83 -6.02 -10.64 -18.24
N THR A 84 -6.16 -9.32 -18.17
CA THR A 84 -5.04 -8.54 -17.67
C THR A 84 -4.80 -9.05 -16.25
N GLN A 85 -3.66 -9.73 -16.01
CA GLN A 85 -3.32 -10.39 -14.73
C GLN A 85 -3.83 -9.57 -13.55
N ASN A 86 -4.43 -10.26 -12.57
CA ASN A 86 -5.01 -9.72 -11.33
C ASN A 86 -3.99 -8.84 -10.58
N MET A 87 -3.79 -7.64 -11.06
CA MET A 87 -2.91 -6.63 -10.51
C MET A 87 -3.82 -5.60 -9.87
N PHE A 88 -3.92 -5.66 -8.54
CA PHE A 88 -4.50 -4.59 -7.73
C PHE A 88 -3.58 -3.38 -7.85
N LEU A 89 -3.85 -2.51 -8.81
CA LEU A 89 -3.05 -1.31 -9.03
C LEU A 89 -3.39 -0.28 -7.94
N ILE A 90 -2.37 0.17 -7.23
CA ILE A 90 -2.43 1.20 -6.20
C ILE A 90 -1.70 2.42 -6.74
N ASP A 91 -2.43 3.52 -6.89
CA ASP A 91 -1.91 4.81 -7.38
C ASP A 91 -1.94 5.86 -6.26
N LEU A 92 -0.99 6.78 -6.28
CA LEU A 92 -0.89 7.86 -5.30
C LEU A 92 -1.65 9.09 -5.77
N ASN A 93 -2.48 9.64 -4.89
CA ASN A 93 -2.80 11.06 -4.96
C ASN A 93 -1.61 11.85 -4.37
N ILE A 94 -0.72 12.33 -5.25
CA ILE A 94 0.54 13.00 -4.88
C ILE A 94 0.32 14.10 -3.83
N ILE A 95 -0.77 14.88 -3.95
CA ILE A 95 -1.08 15.99 -3.03
C ILE A 95 -1.42 15.47 -1.62
N GLN A 96 -2.12 14.34 -1.52
CA GLN A 96 -2.52 13.79 -0.21
C GLN A 96 -1.39 12.97 0.43
N CYS A 97 -0.53 12.34 -0.37
CA CYS A 97 0.67 11.67 0.11
C CYS A 97 1.61 12.63 0.84
N LEU A 98 1.86 13.81 0.27
CA LEU A 98 2.70 14.83 0.90
C LEU A 98 2.13 15.29 2.24
N LYS A 99 0.80 15.45 2.35
CA LYS A 99 0.14 15.83 3.62
C LYS A 99 0.27 14.77 4.71
N VAL A 100 0.15 13.49 4.34
CA VAL A 100 0.32 12.39 5.31
C VAL A 100 1.77 12.21 5.71
N LEU A 101 2.72 12.35 4.78
CA LEU A 101 4.15 12.37 5.10
C LEU A 101 4.50 13.53 6.05
N ASP A 102 3.98 14.73 5.81
CA ASP A 102 4.21 15.90 6.64
C ASP A 102 3.66 15.73 8.07
N LYS A 103 2.46 15.13 8.18
CA LYS A 103 1.87 14.76 9.47
C LYS A 103 2.72 13.74 10.22
N LEU A 104 3.15 12.67 9.55
CA LEU A 104 3.98 11.61 10.16
C LEU A 104 5.34 12.15 10.62
N LEU A 105 5.94 13.08 9.88
CA LEU A 105 7.20 13.72 10.27
C LEU A 105 7.04 14.71 11.43
N SER A 106 5.86 15.32 11.58
CA SER A 106 5.54 16.26 12.66
C SER A 106 5.22 15.58 14.00
N GLU A 107 4.89 14.28 13.98
CA GLU A 107 4.61 13.44 15.14
C GLU A 107 5.86 12.73 15.69
N MET A 108 7.03 12.92 15.06
CA MET A 108 8.35 12.44 15.52
C MET A 108 9.09 13.50 16.33
#